data_AF-A0A6I3C7F7-F1
#
_entry.id   AF-A0A6I3C7F7-F1
#
_cell.length_a   1.000
_cell.length_b   1.000
_cell.length_c   1.000
_cell.angle_alpha   90.00
_cell.angle_beta   90.00
_cell.angle_gamma   90.00
#
_symmetry.space_group_name_H-M   'P 1'
#
loop_
_entity.id
_entity.type
_entity.pdbx_description
1 polymer ?
#
loop_
_entity_poly.entity_id
_entity_poly.type
_entity_poly.pdbx_seq_one_letter_code
_entity_poly.pdbx_strand_id
1 'polypeptide(L)' 'MNDSNDANAPRDEPWLMRTYSGHSTARASNELYRTNLSKGQTGLSIAFDLPTQTGYDPDDVLARGEVGKVGVPVSHLGH' A
#
# COMPACT_ATOMS: atom_id res chain seq x y z
N MET A 1 28.72 -41.72 -2.88
CA MET A 1 27.28 -41.66 -2.56
C MET A 1 27.15 -41.37 -1.08
N ASN A 2 26.62 -40.21 -0.71
CA ASN A 2 26.22 -39.95 0.67
C ASN A 2 24.81 -39.37 0.65
N ASP A 3 23.82 -40.27 0.65
CA ASP A 3 22.41 -39.94 0.91
C ASP A 3 22.27 -39.67 2.41
N SER A 4 22.46 -38.43 2.81
CA SER A 4 22.16 -37.97 4.17
C SER A 4 20.89 -37.11 4.12
N ASN A 5 19.75 -37.81 4.15
CA ASN A 5 18.47 -37.44 4.73
C ASN A 5 18.23 -35.95 5.09
N ASP A 6 17.83 -35.13 4.11
CA ASP A 6 17.35 -33.75 4.29
C ASP A 6 15.85 -33.67 4.67
N ALA A 7 15.32 -34.70 5.33
CA ALA A 7 13.88 -34.83 5.64
C ALA A 7 13.35 -33.82 6.67
N ASN A 8 14.16 -32.86 7.12
CA ASN A 8 13.81 -31.90 8.17
C ASN A 8 14.21 -30.45 7.85
N ALA A 9 14.38 -30.10 6.57
CA ALA A 9 14.51 -28.70 6.18
C ALA A 9 13.19 -27.96 6.51
N PRO A 10 13.21 -26.86 7.28
CA PRO A 10 12.00 -26.08 7.54
C PRO A 10 11.42 -25.59 6.21
N ARG A 11 10.09 -25.68 6.09
CA ARG A 11 9.39 -25.19 4.90
C ARG A 11 9.60 -23.69 4.74
N ASP A 12 9.76 -23.25 3.51
CA ASP A 12 9.80 -21.82 3.20
C ASP A 12 8.52 -21.13 3.68
N GLU A 13 8.70 -19.92 4.22
CA GLU A 13 7.59 -19.04 4.60
C GLU A 13 6.75 -18.67 3.35
N PRO A 14 5.42 -18.57 3.48
CA PRO A 14 4.57 -18.23 2.36
C PRO A 14 4.80 -16.80 1.86
N TRP A 15 4.56 -16.59 0.57
CA TRP A 15 4.67 -15.28 -0.07
C TRP A 15 3.73 -14.23 0.54
N LEU A 16 4.18 -12.99 0.58
CA LEU A 16 3.37 -11.85 1.03
C LEU A 16 2.27 -11.53 0.01
N MET A 17 1.01 -11.57 0.45
CA MET A 17 -0.13 -11.15 -0.36
C MET A 17 -0.36 -9.66 -0.14
N ARG A 18 -0.05 -8.85 -1.17
CA ARG A 18 0.06 -7.39 -1.06
C ARG A 18 -0.61 -6.65 -2.23
N THR A 19 -1.93 -6.48 -2.16
CA THR A 19 -2.70 -5.75 -3.19
C THR A 19 -2.31 -4.27 -3.20
N TYR A 20 -1.96 -3.75 -4.38
CA TYR A 20 -1.75 -2.32 -4.62
C TYR A 20 -3.09 -1.59 -4.66
N SER A 21 -3.28 -0.66 -3.72
CA SER A 21 -4.58 -0.01 -3.55
C SER A 21 -4.45 1.37 -2.89
N GLY A 22 -5.36 2.26 -3.24
CA GLY A 22 -5.49 3.61 -2.70
C GLY A 22 -6.82 4.19 -3.13
N HIS A 23 -7.40 5.07 -2.32
CA HIS A 23 -8.70 5.67 -2.57
C HIS A 23 -8.65 7.17 -2.29
N SER A 24 -9.61 7.91 -2.85
CA SER A 24 -9.75 9.37 -2.83
C SER A 24 -9.56 10.11 -1.50
N THR A 25 -9.58 9.42 -0.36
CA THR A 25 -9.27 10.01 0.94
C THR A 25 -8.51 9.02 1.82
N ALA A 26 -7.71 9.51 2.76
CA ALA A 26 -7.00 8.69 3.74
C ALA A 26 -7.94 7.77 4.55
N ARG A 27 -9.12 8.27 4.92
CA ARG A 27 -10.13 7.50 5.67
C ARG A 27 -10.68 6.34 4.85
N ALA A 28 -11.07 6.58 3.60
CA ALA A 28 -11.56 5.54 2.71
C ALA A 28 -10.48 4.51 2.38
N SER A 29 -9.25 4.96 2.15
CA SER A 29 -8.08 4.09 2.01
C SER A 29 -7.88 3.18 3.22
N ASN A 30 -7.96 3.71 4.43
CA ASN A 30 -7.82 2.91 5.65
C ASN A 30 -8.92 1.85 5.78
N GLU A 31 -10.17 2.20 5.47
CA GLU A 31 -11.29 1.24 5.47
C GLU A 31 -11.06 0.11 4.45
N LEU A 32 -10.61 0.45 3.25
CA LEU A 32 -10.22 -0.52 2.21
C LEU A 32 -9.10 -1.45 2.71
N TYR A 33 -8.04 -0.89 3.31
CA TYR A 33 -6.91 -1.67 3.82
C TYR A 33 -7.35 -2.64 4.91
N ARG A 34 -8.13 -2.19 5.88
CA ARG A 34 -8.64 -3.05 6.95
C ARG A 34 -9.56 -4.15 6.42
N THR A 35 -10.38 -3.84 5.41
CA THR A 35 -11.23 -4.82 4.74
C THR A 35 -10.37 -5.88 4.05
N ASN A 36 -9.32 -5.50 3.34
CA ASN A 36 -8.44 -6.46 2.68
C ASN A 36 -7.68 -7.33 3.67
N LEU A 37 -7.17 -6.75 4.77
CA LEU A 37 -6.53 -7.49 5.85
C LEU A 37 -7.50 -8.52 6.45
N SER A 38 -8.76 -8.14 6.70
CA SER A 38 -9.78 -9.08 7.20
C SER A 38 -10.11 -10.23 6.24
N LYS A 39 -9.79 -10.06 4.94
CA LYS A 39 -9.98 -11.06 3.87
C LYS A 39 -8.72 -11.89 3.58
N GLY A 40 -7.68 -11.78 4.42
CA GLY A 40 -6.47 -12.59 4.30
C GLY A 40 -5.32 -11.95 3.53
N GLN A 41 -5.40 -10.66 3.20
CA GLN A 41 -4.21 -9.91 2.76
C GLN A 41 -3.19 -9.86 3.91
N THR A 42 -1.92 -10.08 3.61
CA THR A 42 -0.85 -10.17 4.63
C THR A 42 0.13 -9.01 4.58
N GLY A 43 0.05 -8.13 3.58
CA GLY A 43 0.81 -6.87 3.53
C GLY A 43 0.06 -5.74 2.85
N LEU A 44 0.43 -4.48 3.11
CA LEU A 44 -0.20 -3.29 2.52
C LEU A 44 0.64 -2.67 1.42
N SER A 45 0.05 -2.39 0.25
CA SER A 45 0.66 -1.63 -0.84
C SER A 45 -0.21 -0.43 -1.22
N ILE A 46 0.35 0.78 -1.14
CA ILE A 46 -0.39 2.04 -1.14
C ILE A 46 -0.21 2.74 -2.49
N ALA A 47 -1.33 3.06 -3.16
CA ALA A 47 -1.36 3.91 -4.34
C ALA A 47 -1.63 5.37 -3.94
N PHE A 48 -0.67 6.25 -4.24
CA PHE A 48 -0.78 7.69 -3.97
C PHE A 48 -1.44 8.42 -5.13
N ASP A 49 -2.03 9.59 -4.87
CA ASP A 49 -2.49 10.49 -5.92
C ASP A 49 -1.33 11.18 -6.65
N LEU A 50 -1.61 11.85 -7.78
CA LEU A 50 -0.57 12.47 -8.58
C LEU A 50 0.16 13.62 -7.85
N PRO A 51 -0.51 14.53 -7.11
CA PRO A 51 0.16 15.55 -6.31
C PRO A 51 1.17 14.95 -5.32
N THR A 52 0.77 13.93 -4.55
CA THR A 52 1.68 13.26 -3.61
C THR A 52 2.85 12.59 -4.32
N GLN A 53 2.63 11.97 -5.49
CA GLN A 53 3.70 11.36 -6.29
C GLN A 53 4.70 12.37 -6.84
N THR A 54 4.25 13.60 -7.11
CA THR A 54 5.05 14.66 -7.75
C THR A 54 5.58 15.69 -6.76
N GLY A 55 5.22 15.58 -5.48
CA GLY A 55 5.73 16.41 -4.39
C GLY A 55 4.98 17.73 -4.20
N TYR A 56 3.74 17.83 -4.67
CA TYR A 56 2.88 19.00 -4.43
C TYR A 56 1.94 18.75 -3.26
N ASP A 57 1.81 19.76 -2.40
CA ASP A 57 0.75 19.78 -1.41
C ASP A 57 -0.63 19.97 -2.09
N PRO A 58 -1.73 19.53 -1.45
CA PRO A 58 -3.06 19.60 -2.04
C PRO A 58 -3.56 21.01 -2.37
N ASP A 59 -2.99 22.04 -1.76
CA ASP A 59 -3.34 23.46 -1.97
C ASP A 59 -2.52 24.13 -3.08
N ASP A 60 -1.51 23.46 -3.64
CA ASP A 60 -0.75 23.95 -4.79
C ASP A 60 -1.66 24.15 -6.01
N VAL A 61 -1.43 25.24 -6.75
CA VAL A 61 -2.17 25.55 -7.98
C VAL A 61 -2.04 24.42 -9.01
N LEU A 62 -0.88 23.75 -9.08
CA LEU A 62 -0.61 22.64 -9.99
C LEU A 62 -1.25 21.31 -9.54
N ALA A 63 -1.65 21.19 -8.27
CA ALA A 63 -2.32 20.00 -7.74
C ALA A 63 -3.82 19.95 -8.05
N ARG A 64 -4.41 21.09 -8.45
CA ARG A 64 -5.86 21.24 -8.64
C ARG A 64 -6.43 20.21 -9.60
N GLY A 65 -7.44 19.48 -9.15
CA GLY A 65 -8.15 18.46 -9.93
C GLY A 65 -7.51 17.07 -9.91
N GLU A 66 -6.30 16.93 -9.36
CA GLU A 66 -5.59 15.65 -9.28
C GLU A 66 -5.53 15.09 -7.85
N VAL A 67 -5.84 15.92 -6.85
CA VAL A 67 -5.94 15.52 -5.43
C VAL A 67 -6.97 14.39 -5.27
N GLY A 68 -6.52 13.24 -4.78
CA GLY A 68 -7.34 12.05 -4.53
C GLY A 68 -7.90 11.36 -5.79
N LYS A 69 -7.50 11.74 -7.00
CA LYS A 69 -8.10 11.22 -8.23
C LYS A 69 -7.67 9.79 -8.56
N VAL A 70 -6.38 9.49 -8.37
CA VAL A 70 -5.77 8.20 -8.75
C VAL A 70 -5.25 7.41 -7.56
N GLY A 71 -5.45 7.90 -6.34
CA GLY A 71 -4.94 7.28 -5.13
C GLY A 71 -5.22 8.12 -3.90
N VAL A 72 -4.55 7.79 -2.81
CA VAL A 72 -4.68 8.49 -1.54
C VAL A 72 -3.87 9.79 -1.55
N PRO A 73 -4.47 10.94 -1.22
CA PRO A 73 -3.72 12.17 -0.97
C PRO A 73 -3.00 12.07 0.37
N VAL A 74 -1.72 12.48 0.42
CA VAL A 74 -0.95 12.64 1.66
C VAL A 74 -0.32 14.02 1.67
N SER A 75 -0.73 14.85 2.62
CA SER A 75 -0.15 16.18 2.85
C SER A 75 0.81 16.16 4.04
N HIS A 76 1.64 17.18 4.15
CA HIS A 76 2.41 17.43 5.35
C HIS A 76 1.50 17.75 6.56
N LEU A 77 2.00 17.53 7.79
CA LEU A 77 1.28 17.80 9.03
C LEU A 77 1.43 19.25 9.54
N GLY A 78 2.21 20.09 8.83
CA GLY A 78 2.65 21.40 9.31
C GLY A 78 3.89 21.33 10.22
N HIS A 79 4.41 22.51 10.58
CA HIS A 79 5.46 22.72 11.60
C HIS A 79 4.86 23.26 12.89
#